data_AF-A0A8C6RYK1-F1
#
_entry.id   AF-A0A8C6RYK1-F1
#
_cell.length_a   1.000
_cell.length_b   1.000
_cell.length_c   1.000
_cell.angle_alpha   90.00
_cell.angle_beta   90.00
_cell.angle_gamma   90.00
#
_symmetry.space_group_name_H-M   'P 1'
#
loop_
_entity.id
_entity.type
_entity.pdbx_description
1 polymer ?
#
loop_
_entity_poly.entity_id
_entity_poly.type
_entity_poly.pdbx_seq_one_letter_code
_entity_poly.pdbx_strand_id
1 'polypeptide(L)'
;MTEARKLPPPLPPRLDWFVHTQVGPLAQCGIPEWFHGSISREAAENLLESQPPGTFLIRVSHSHVGYTLSYKDPPASASAS
;
A
#
# COMPACT_ATOMS: atom_id res chain seq x y z
N MET A 1 0.41 -0.48 43.35
CA MET A 1 0.35 0.33 42.11
C MET A 1 0.50 -0.64 40.95
N THR A 2 -0.60 -1.11 40.37
CA THR A 2 -0.57 -2.01 39.21
C THR A 2 -0.72 -1.14 37.98
N GLU A 3 0.40 -0.85 37.31
CA GLU A 3 0.43 -0.25 35.98
C GLU A 3 -0.36 -1.16 35.04
N ALA A 4 -1.58 -0.76 34.68
CA ALA A 4 -2.35 -1.45 33.66
C ALA A 4 -1.58 -1.29 32.34
N ARG A 5 -0.91 -2.37 31.91
CA ARG A 5 -0.29 -2.47 30.58
C ARG A 5 -1.34 -2.05 29.55
N LYS A 6 -1.26 -0.81 29.06
CA LYS A 6 -2.14 -0.30 28.00
C LYS A 6 -1.95 -1.23 26.80
N LEU A 7 -2.98 -2.03 26.52
CA LEU A 7 -3.02 -2.83 25.30
C LEU A 7 -2.90 -1.87 24.10
N PRO A 8 -2.13 -2.23 23.06
CA PRO A 8 -2.08 -1.42 21.86
C PRO A 8 -3.50 -1.24 21.32
N PRO A 9 -3.85 -0.06 20.79
CA PRO A 9 -5.16 0.15 20.19
C PRO A 9 -5.39 -0.90 19.10
N PRO A 10 -6.64 -1.38 18.92
CA PRO A 10 -6.94 -2.30 17.84
C PRO A 10 -6.61 -1.65 16.49
N LEU A 11 -6.13 -2.46 15.56
CA LEU A 11 -5.85 -2.01 14.22
C LEU A 11 -7.14 -1.47 13.57
N PRO A 12 -7.06 -0.44 12.70
CA PRO A 12 -8.22 -0.05 11.92
C PRO A 12 -8.66 -1.25 11.05
N PRO A 13 -9.97 -1.40 10.76
CA PRO A 13 -10.52 -2.58 10.06
C PRO A 13 -9.81 -2.97 8.77
N ARG A 14 -9.21 -1.98 8.10
CA ARG A 14 -8.45 -2.13 6.85
C ARG A 14 -7.12 -2.86 7.04
N LEU A 15 -6.42 -2.54 8.14
CA LEU A 15 -5.20 -3.23 8.53
C LEU A 15 -5.52 -4.59 9.15
N ASP A 16 -6.60 -4.67 9.93
CA ASP A 16 -7.07 -5.93 10.51
C ASP A 16 -7.40 -6.97 9.43
N TRP A 17 -8.18 -6.59 8.42
CA TRP A 17 -8.47 -7.45 7.26
C TRP A 17 -7.19 -7.92 6.55
N PHE A 18 -6.23 -7.01 6.34
CA PHE A 18 -4.98 -7.33 5.67
C PHE A 18 -4.18 -8.37 6.46
N VAL A 19 -4.04 -8.16 7.77
CA VAL A 19 -3.33 -9.09 8.66
C VAL A 19 -3.99 -10.47 8.68
N HIS A 20 -5.31 -10.52 8.80
CA HIS A 20 -6.03 -11.79 8.91
C HIS A 20 -6.18 -12.56 7.59
N THR A 21 -6.20 -11.86 6.45
CA THR A 21 -6.56 -12.49 5.16
C THR A 21 -5.40 -12.56 4.18
N GLN A 22 -4.49 -11.58 4.19
CA GLN A 22 -3.54 -11.35 3.11
C GLN A 22 -2.09 -11.66 3.51
N VAL A 23 -1.72 -11.48 4.78
CA VAL A 23 -0.35 -11.74 5.27
C VAL A 23 0.05 -13.20 5.11
N GLY A 24 -0.85 -14.16 5.38
CA GLY A 24 -0.57 -15.58 5.24
C GLY A 24 -0.10 -15.96 3.83
N PRO A 25 -0.91 -15.69 2.78
CA PRO A 25 -0.50 -15.92 1.40
C PRO A 25 0.79 -15.19 0.98
N LEU A 26 0.96 -13.92 1.36
CA LEU A 26 2.16 -13.13 1.02
C LEU A 26 3.43 -13.67 1.70
N ALA A 27 3.32 -14.17 2.94
CA ALA A 27 4.44 -14.77 3.65
C ALA A 27 4.86 -16.12 3.04
N GLN A 28 3.93 -16.84 2.42
CA GLN A 28 4.20 -18.15 1.82
C GLN A 28 4.74 -18.04 0.38
N CYS A 29 4.15 -17.17 -0.44
CA CYS A 29 4.51 -17.02 -1.85
C CYS A 29 5.59 -15.95 -2.10
N GLY A 30 5.94 -15.18 -1.07
CA GLY A 30 6.81 -14.00 -1.17
C GLY A 30 6.01 -12.72 -1.42
N ILE A 31 6.61 -11.60 -1.01
CA ILE A 31 6.04 -10.27 -1.21
C ILE A 31 6.43 -9.80 -2.62
N PRO A 32 5.45 -9.51 -3.51
CA PRO A 32 5.76 -8.99 -4.84
C PRO A 32 6.46 -7.63 -4.76
N GLU A 33 7.40 -7.37 -5.67
CA GLU A 33 8.17 -6.10 -5.69
C GLU A 33 7.30 -4.87 -5.91
N TRP A 34 6.15 -5.04 -6.58
CA TRP A 34 5.16 -3.98 -6.81
C TRP A 34 4.20 -3.77 -5.63
N PHE A 35 4.30 -4.56 -4.55
CA PHE A 35 3.46 -4.41 -3.35
C PHE A 35 4.22 -3.70 -2.23
N HIS A 36 3.71 -2.55 -1.79
CA HIS A 36 4.38 -1.68 -0.82
C HIS A 36 3.68 -1.59 0.54
N GLY A 37 2.73 -2.47 0.84
CA GLY A 37 2.05 -2.47 2.14
C GLY A 37 1.20 -1.22 2.39
N SER A 38 1.14 -0.74 3.63
CA SER A 38 0.29 0.39 4.05
C SER A 38 1.00 1.75 3.97
N ILE A 39 1.53 2.10 2.80
CA ILE A 39 2.10 3.43 2.57
C ILE A 39 1.03 4.47 2.24
N SER A 40 1.30 5.73 2.61
CA SER A 40 0.44 6.87 2.28
C SER A 40 0.41 7.15 0.78
N ARG A 41 -0.55 7.97 0.34
CA ARG A 41 -0.59 8.45 -1.05
C ARG A 41 0.69 9.20 -1.40
N GLU A 42 1.11 10.13 -0.55
CA GLU A 42 2.30 10.95 -0.75
C GLU A 42 3.58 10.10 -0.87
N ALA A 43 3.72 9.07 -0.03
CA ALA A 43 4.85 8.15 -0.13
C ALA A 43 4.84 7.36 -1.45
N ALA A 44 3.66 6.95 -1.93
CA ALA A 44 3.54 6.29 -3.24
C ALA A 44 3.87 7.24 -4.39
N GLU A 45 3.43 8.50 -4.32
CA GLU A 45 3.75 9.54 -5.31
C GLU A 45 5.25 9.80 -5.38
N ASN A 46 5.93 9.94 -4.23
CA ASN A 46 7.38 10.10 -4.16
C ASN A 46 8.14 8.91 -4.75
N LEU A 47 7.68 7.67 -4.50
CA LEU A 47 8.28 6.47 -5.07
C LEU A 47 8.15 6.43 -6.60
N LEU A 48 6.99 6.86 -7.12
CA LEU A 48 6.72 6.88 -8.56
C LEU A 48 7.39 8.07 -9.27
N GLU A 49 7.64 9.19 -8.60
CA GLU A 49 8.22 10.40 -9.19
C GLU A 49 9.52 10.08 -9.96
N SER A 50 10.39 9.27 -9.37
CA SER A 50 11.70 8.90 -9.95
C SER A 50 11.64 7.72 -10.94
N GLN A 51 10.45 7.15 -11.19
CA GLN A 51 10.27 5.96 -12.05
C GLN A 51 9.89 6.36 -13.49
N PRO A 52 10.07 5.49 -14.50
CA PRO A 52 9.58 5.77 -15.84
C PRO A 52 8.02 5.86 -15.88
N PRO A 53 7.44 6.59 -16.85
CA PRO A 53 6.03 6.50 -17.17
C PRO A 53 5.53 5.06 -17.32
N GLY A 54 4.31 4.78 -16.85
CA GLY A 54 3.76 3.42 -16.91
C GLY A 54 4.06 2.57 -15.67
N THR A 55 4.99 2.98 -14.81
CA THR A 55 5.25 2.28 -13.55
C THR A 55 4.06 2.40 -12.60
N PHE A 56 3.77 1.30 -11.90
CA PHE A 56 2.72 1.23 -10.91
C PHE A 56 3.19 0.55 -9.63
N LEU A 57 2.43 0.75 -8.56
CA LEU A 57 2.55 0.00 -7.33
C LEU A 57 1.18 -0.20 -6.67
N ILE A 58 1.06 -1.25 -5.86
CA ILE A 58 -0.14 -1.57 -5.09
C ILE A 58 0.14 -1.35 -3.60
N ARG A 59 -0.79 -0.70 -2.92
CA ARG A 59 -0.74 -0.42 -1.48
C ARG A 59 -2.07 -0.72 -0.80
N VAL A 60 -2.06 -0.95 0.50
CA VAL A 60 -3.27 -1.09 1.32
C VAL A 60 -4.01 0.25 1.34
N SER A 61 -5.32 0.22 1.16
CA SER A 61 -6.12 1.45 1.10
C SER A 61 -6.21 2.15 2.47
N HIS A 62 -6.03 3.48 2.44
CA HIS A 62 -6.17 4.33 3.61
C HIS A 62 -7.63 4.76 3.88
N SER A 63 -8.56 4.48 2.97
CA SER A 63 -9.96 4.92 3.06
C SER A 63 -10.99 3.77 3.10
N HIS A 64 -10.66 2.59 2.57
CA HIS A 64 -11.57 1.44 2.52
C HIS A 64 -10.81 0.12 2.71
N VAL A 65 -11.53 -0.98 2.96
CA VAL A 65 -10.94 -2.32 3.03
C VAL A 65 -10.57 -2.75 1.61
N GLY A 66 -9.31 -3.13 1.40
CA GLY A 66 -8.79 -3.51 0.09
C GLY A 66 -7.51 -2.78 -0.29
N TYR A 67 -7.23 -2.75 -1.58
CA TYR A 67 -6.01 -2.21 -2.15
C TYR A 67 -6.27 -0.94 -2.97
N THR A 68 -5.24 -0.13 -3.14
CA THR A 68 -5.22 1.01 -4.05
C THR A 68 -4.05 0.85 -5.02
N LEU A 69 -4.34 1.04 -6.31
CA LEU A 69 -3.34 1.14 -7.37
C LEU A 69 -2.85 2.59 -7.45
N SER A 70 -1.53 2.77 -7.39
CA SER A 70 -0.88 4.05 -7.68
C SER A 70 -0.10 3.87 -8.99
N TYR A 71 -0.30 4.77 -9.94
CA TYR A 71 0.22 4.66 -11.32
C TYR A 71 0.84 5.99 -11.75
N LYS A 72 1.99 5.94 -12.41
CA LYS A 72 2.61 7.11 -13.02
C LYS A 72 2.06 7.32 -14.43
N ASP A 73 1.25 8.34 -14.56
CA ASP A 73 0.71 8.76 -15.86
C ASP A 73 1.85 9.22 -16.79
N PRO A 74 1.81 8.83 -18.08
CA PRO A 74 2.72 9.39 -19.06
C PRO A 74 2.50 10.89 -19.24
N PRO A 75 3.56 11.67 -19.47
CA PRO A 75 3.40 13.09 -19.77
C PRO A 75 2.46 13.23 -20.98
N ALA A 76 1.54 14.20 -20.89
CA ALA A 76 0.45 14.45 -21.85
C ALA A 76 0.89 14.80 -23.30
N SER A 77 2.15 14.57 -23.67
CA SER A 77 2.73 14.84 -25.00
C SER A 77 3.03 13.58 -25.83
N ALA A 78 2.75 12.37 -25.34
CA ALA A 78 3.00 11.12 -26.07
C ALA A 78 1.78 10.56 -26.84
N SER A 79 0.71 11.35 -27.01
CA SER A 79 -0.41 11.05 -27.93
C SER A 79 -0.34 11.95 -29.16
N ALA A 80 0.76 11.87 -29.90
CA ALA A 80 0.87 12.49 -31.22
C ALA A 80 1.87 11.69 -32.06
N SER A 81 1.38 10.64 -32.73
CA SER A 81 1.95 10.06 -33.94
C SER A 81 0.82 9.42 -34.73
#